data_AF-A0A952CQM8-F1
#
_entry.id   AF-A0A952CQM8-F1
#
_cell.length_a   1.000
_cell.length_b   1.000
_cell.length_c   1.000
_cell.angle_alpha   90.00
_cell.angle_beta   90.00
_cell.angle_gamma   90.00
#
_symmetry.space_group_name_H-M   'P 1'
#
loop_
_entity.id
_entity.type
_entity.pdbx_description
1 polymer ?
#
loop_
_entity_poly.entity_id
_entity_poly.type
_entity_poly.pdbx_seq_one_letter_code
_entity_poly.pdbx_strand_id
1 'polypeptide(L)'
;MIKRLAILMIMLHSHAYAQELLTLDMAIERALQHNFDIQVARTDAKQAEVNNTAGNAGMSPSIELRGGLNAASQNVRNEFIDGRVQQVSNAPS
;
A
#
# COMPACT_ATOMS: atom_id res chain seq x y z
N MET A 1 -50.42 18.78 -36.11
CA MET A 1 -49.19 18.48 -35.35
C MET A 1 -48.78 17.00 -35.41
N ILE A 2 -49.70 16.06 -35.17
CA ILE A 2 -49.46 14.60 -35.23
C ILE A 2 -48.78 14.11 -36.51
N LYS A 3 -49.13 14.64 -37.70
CA LYS A 3 -48.49 14.26 -38.97
C LYS A 3 -47.00 14.60 -39.03
N ARG A 4 -46.56 15.71 -38.41
CA ARG A 4 -45.15 16.10 -38.36
C ARG A 4 -44.36 15.23 -37.38
N LEU A 5 -44.99 14.83 -36.27
CA LEU A 5 -44.40 13.91 -35.30
C LEU A 5 -44.23 12.50 -35.87
N ALA A 6 -45.19 12.03 -36.67
CA ALA A 6 -45.10 10.75 -37.36
C ALA A 6 -43.96 10.72 -38.39
N ILE A 7 -43.76 11.80 -39.16
CA ILE A 7 -42.66 11.92 -40.11
C ILE A 7 -41.30 11.94 -39.40
N LEU A 8 -41.20 12.64 -38.26
CA LEU A 8 -40.00 12.65 -37.43
C LEU A 8 -39.66 11.23 -36.94
N MET A 9 -40.64 10.51 -36.39
CA MET A 9 -40.42 9.13 -35.92
C MET A 9 -39.92 8.20 -37.04
N ILE A 10 -40.48 8.28 -38.25
CA ILE A 10 -40.06 7.43 -39.40
C ILE A 10 -38.61 7.75 -39.82
N MET A 11 -38.19 9.01 -39.77
CA MET A 11 -36.82 9.43 -40.08
C MET A 11 -35.78 8.93 -39.06
N LEU A 12 -36.17 8.66 -37.80
CA LEU A 12 -35.25 8.11 -36.80
C LEU A 12 -34.97 6.60 -36.99
N HIS A 13 -35.81 5.86 -37.69
CA HIS A 13 -35.66 4.39 -37.84
C HIS A 13 -34.58 3.99 -38.85
N SER A 14 -34.15 4.88 -39.74
CA SER A 14 -33.18 4.58 -40.81
C SER A 14 -31.74 4.39 -40.33
N HIS A 15 -31.45 4.64 -39.04
CA HIS A 15 -30.11 4.56 -38.45
C HIS A 15 -29.94 3.36 -37.50
N ALA A 16 -30.84 2.38 -37.54
CA ALA A 16 -30.68 1.14 -36.80
C ALA A 16 -29.60 0.27 -37.47
N TYR A 17 -28.33 0.49 -37.09
CA TYR A 17 -27.28 -0.50 -37.33
C TYR A 17 -27.66 -1.77 -36.58
N ALA A 18 -27.96 -2.85 -37.32
CA ALA A 18 -28.17 -4.16 -36.72
C ALA A 18 -26.91 -4.56 -35.94
N GLN A 19 -27.11 -5.12 -34.74
CA GLN A 19 -26.02 -5.55 -33.87
C GLN A 19 -25.12 -6.53 -34.63
N GLU A 20 -23.81 -6.28 -34.62
CA GLU A 20 -22.83 -7.21 -35.19
C GLU A 20 -22.98 -8.58 -34.52
N LEU A 21 -23.05 -9.65 -35.32
CA LEU A 21 -23.25 -11.01 -34.81
C LEU A 21 -22.08 -11.38 -33.89
N LEU A 22 -22.36 -11.54 -32.59
CA LEU A 22 -21.36 -11.95 -31.63
C LEU A 22 -21.05 -13.44 -31.83
N THR A 23 -19.95 -13.74 -32.52
CA THR A 23 -19.43 -15.12 -32.64
C THR A 23 -18.81 -15.56 -31.32
N LEU A 24 -18.67 -16.87 -31.12
CA LEU A 24 -18.05 -17.43 -29.92
C LEU A 24 -16.62 -16.89 -29.72
N ASP A 25 -15.84 -16.82 -30.81
CA ASP A 25 -14.47 -16.30 -30.78
C ASP A 25 -14.45 -14.82 -30.36
N MET A 26 -15.35 -14.00 -30.92
CA MET A 26 -15.48 -12.59 -30.53
C MET A 26 -15.92 -12.44 -29.07
N ALA A 27 -16.80 -13.33 -28.58
CA ALA A 27 -17.21 -13.32 -27.17
C ALA A 27 -16.04 -13.66 -26.24
N ILE A 28 -15.24 -14.66 -26.58
CA ILE A 28 -14.04 -15.04 -25.83
C ILE A 28 -12.99 -13.93 -25.87
N GLU A 29 -12.74 -13.33 -27.03
CA GLU A 29 -11.78 -12.24 -27.19
C GLU A 29 -12.22 -11.01 -26.38
N ARG A 30 -13.48 -10.59 -26.51
CA ARG A 30 -14.03 -9.47 -25.74
C ARG A 30 -14.02 -9.76 -24.24
N ALA A 31 -14.33 -10.99 -23.84
CA ALA A 31 -14.23 -11.41 -22.45
C ALA A 31 -12.79 -11.30 -21.97
N LEU A 32 -11.80 -11.87 -22.64
CA LEU A 32 -10.39 -11.79 -22.22
C LEU A 32 -9.83 -10.36 -22.21
N GLN A 33 -10.23 -9.51 -23.17
CA GLN A 33 -9.79 -8.11 -23.24
C GLN A 33 -10.40 -7.25 -22.11
N HIS A 34 -11.68 -7.46 -21.79
CA HIS A 34 -12.41 -6.66 -20.80
C HIS A 34 -12.69 -7.39 -19.48
N ASN A 35 -12.09 -8.56 -19.25
CA ASN A 35 -12.24 -9.29 -18.01
C ASN A 35 -11.44 -8.57 -16.91
N PHE A 36 -12.17 -8.03 -15.94
CA PHE A 36 -11.59 -7.32 -14.82
C PHE A 36 -10.77 -8.25 -13.92
N ASP A 37 -11.12 -9.53 -13.81
CA ASP A 37 -10.37 -10.49 -12.98
C ASP A 37 -8.94 -10.68 -13.51
N ILE A 38 -8.74 -10.75 -14.82
CA ILE A 38 -7.42 -10.83 -15.47
C ILE A 38 -6.64 -9.53 -15.24
N GLN A 39 -7.30 -8.38 -15.32
CA GLN A 39 -6.64 -7.08 -15.07
C GLN A 39 -6.19 -6.94 -13.62
N VAL A 40 -7.04 -7.37 -12.67
CA VAL A 40 -6.72 -7.40 -11.24
C VAL A 40 -5.57 -8.37 -10.99
N ALA A 41 -5.67 -9.61 -11.47
CA ALA A 41 -4.61 -10.61 -11.29
C ALA A 41 -3.26 -10.16 -11.87
N ARG A 42 -3.25 -9.47 -13.03
CA ARG A 42 -2.03 -8.88 -13.60
C ARG A 42 -1.47 -7.76 -12.74
N THR A 43 -2.34 -6.93 -12.17
CA THR A 43 -1.93 -5.84 -11.27
C THR A 43 -1.35 -6.40 -9.98
N ASP A 44 -1.98 -7.41 -9.39
CA ASP A 44 -1.50 -8.10 -8.20
C ASP A 44 -0.15 -8.79 -8.45
N ALA A 45 0.02 -9.44 -9.60
CA ALA A 45 1.30 -10.03 -9.99
C ALA A 45 2.41 -8.97 -10.11
N LYS A 46 2.10 -7.81 -10.69
CA LYS A 46 3.06 -6.69 -10.80
C LYS A 46 3.40 -6.10 -9.42
N GLN A 47 2.42 -6.02 -8.51
CA GLN A 47 2.67 -5.60 -7.13
C GLN A 47 3.58 -6.60 -6.40
N ALA A 48 3.31 -7.89 -6.55
CA ALA A 48 4.14 -8.95 -5.98
C ALA A 48 5.59 -8.89 -6.51
N GLU A 49 5.77 -8.64 -7.80
CA GLU A 49 7.09 -8.47 -8.42
C GLU A 49 7.87 -7.28 -7.82
N VAL A 50 7.22 -6.11 -7.70
CA VAL A 50 7.85 -4.91 -7.11
C VAL A 50 8.19 -5.12 -5.63
N ASN A 51 7.34 -5.82 -4.89
CA ASN A 51 7.58 -6.14 -3.49
C ASN A 51 8.66 -7.21 -3.29
N ASN A 52 8.88 -8.07 -4.29
CA ASN A 52 9.91 -9.11 -4.28
C ASN A 52 11.29 -8.58 -4.71
N THR A 53 11.77 -7.53 -4.05
CA THR A 53 13.12 -6.99 -4.24
C THR A 53 13.92 -7.10 -2.95
N ALA A 54 15.24 -7.31 -3.04
CA ALA A 54 16.11 -7.52 -1.87
C ALA A 54 16.01 -6.36 -0.85
N GLY A 55 15.89 -5.11 -1.32
CA GLY A 55 15.68 -3.95 -0.46
C GLY A 55 14.34 -3.99 0.30
N ASN A 56 13.23 -4.28 -0.40
CA ASN A 56 11.91 -4.43 0.22
C ASN A 56 11.81 -5.66 1.14
N ALA A 57 12.63 -6.68 0.91
CA ALA A 57 12.80 -7.84 1.77
C ALA A 57 13.67 -7.58 3.03
N GLY A 58 14.08 -6.32 3.26
CA GLY A 58 14.89 -5.95 4.42
C GLY A 58 16.38 -6.29 4.29
N MET A 59 16.85 -6.67 3.10
CA MET A 59 18.28 -6.95 2.83
C MET A 59 19.08 -5.66 2.52
N SER A 60 18.61 -4.51 3.00
CA SER A 60 19.36 -3.26 2.85
C SER A 60 20.42 -3.15 3.96
N PRO A 61 21.69 -2.93 3.63
CA PRO A 61 22.71 -2.68 4.65
C PRO A 61 22.47 -1.30 5.28
N SER A 62 22.21 -1.26 6.59
CA SER A 62 22.15 -0.01 7.35
C SER A 62 23.52 0.31 7.94
N ILE A 63 24.09 1.46 7.59
CA ILE A 63 25.29 2.00 8.23
C ILE A 63 24.84 3.12 9.17
N GLU A 64 24.99 2.90 10.47
CA GLU A 64 24.66 3.90 11.49
C GLU A 64 25.89 4.15 12.38
N LEU A 65 26.26 5.41 12.54
CA LEU A 65 27.32 5.84 13.45
C LEU A 65 26.67 6.43 14.71
N ARG A 66 26.77 5.71 15.83
CA ARG A 66 26.30 6.20 17.14
C ARG A 66 27.49 6.62 18.00
N GLY A 67 27.45 7.85 18.49
CA GLY A 67 28.41 8.38 19.47
C GLY A 67 27.66 8.88 20.71
N GLY A 68 28.11 8.51 21.90
CA GLY A 68 27.51 8.94 23.16
C GLY A 68 28.54 8.93 24.28
N LEU A 69 28.48 9.94 25.14
CA LEU A 69 29.27 10.03 26.36
C LEU A 69 28.28 10.01 27.54
N ASN A 70 28.37 8.98 28.37
CA ASN A 70 27.57 8.88 29.59
C ASN A 70 28.49 9.07 30.79
N ALA A 71 28.27 10.14 31.56
CA ALA A 71 28.94 10.40 32.82
C ALA A 71 27.86 10.52 33.91
N ALA A 72 27.86 9.60 34.87
CA ALA A 72 27.00 9.66 36.03
C ALA A 72 27.84 9.50 37.30
N SER A 73 27.51 10.31 38.29
CA SER A 73 28.17 10.34 39.59
C SER A 73 27.08 10.26 40.66
N GLN A 74 27.13 9.22 41.48
CA GLN A 74 26.12 8.95 42.50
C GLN A 74 26.68 9.25 43.88
N ASN A 75 25.87 9.95 44.68
CA ASN A 75 26.16 10.26 46.07
C ASN A 75 25.14 9.54 46.96
N VAL A 76 25.60 8.58 47.75
CA VAL A 76 24.75 7.79 48.65
C VAL A 76 25.03 8.23 50.08
N ARG A 77 23.99 8.59 50.83
CA ARG A 77 24.03 8.87 52.26
C ARG A 77 23.05 7.94 52.96
N ASN A 78 23.60 7.00 53.73
CA ASN A 78 22.81 6.08 54.55
C ASN A 78 22.99 6.44 56.02
N GLU A 79 21.88 6.59 56.73
CA GLU A 79 21.83 6.82 58.17
C GLU A 79 21.22 5.60 58.83
N PHE A 80 21.97 4.96 59.73
CA PHE A 80 21.57 3.74 60.43
C PHE A 80 20.79 4.08 61.70
N ILE A 81 19.95 3.16 62.17
CA ILE A 81 19.11 3.33 63.39
C ILE A 81 19.97 3.56 64.64
N ASP A 82 21.25 3.16 64.61
CA ASP A 82 22.23 3.42 65.66
C ASP A 82 22.94 4.79 65.56
N GLY A 83 22.52 5.65 64.63
CA GLY A 83 23.04 6.99 64.42
C GLY A 83 24.32 7.08 63.58
N ARG A 84 24.83 5.96 63.06
CA ARG A 84 25.99 5.98 62.15
C ARG A 84 25.57 6.51 60.78
N VAL A 85 26.39 7.39 60.20
CA VAL A 85 26.21 7.90 58.84
C VAL A 85 27.31 7.35 57.95
N GLN A 86 26.92 6.68 56.87
CA GLN A 86 27.81 6.22 55.82
C GLN A 86 27.56 7.03 54.55
N GLN A 87 28.58 7.79 54.13
CA GLN A 87 28.52 8.63 52.93
C GLN A 87 29.51 8.08 51.89
N VAL A 88 28.99 7.72 50.72
CA VAL A 88 29.80 7.31 49.56
C VAL A 88 29.60 8.38 48.49
N SER A 89 30.66 9.13 48.22
CA SER A 89 30.67 10.23 47.26
C SER A 89 31.42 9.84 46.00
N ASN A 90 30.93 10.30 44.85
CA ASN A 90 31.54 10.02 43.55
C ASN A 90 31.64 8.51 43.23
N ALA A 91 30.59 7.76 43.55
CA ALA A 91 30.48 6.40 43.05
C ALA A 91 30.25 6.48 41.53
N PRO A 92 31.12 5.89 40.70
CA PRO A 92 30.80 5.71 39.29
C PRO A 92 29.54 4.85 39.19
N SER A 93 28.60 5.27 38.34
CA SER A 93 27.40 4.49 37.99
C SER A 93 27.75 3.15 37.36
#